data_AF-A0A8T3E1R2-F1
#
_entry.id   AF-A0A8T3E1R2-F1
#
_cell.length_a   1.000
_cell.length_b   1.000
_cell.length_c   1.000
_cell.angle_alpha   90.00
_cell.angle_beta   90.00
_cell.angle_gamma   90.00
#
_symmetry.space_group_name_H-M   'P 1'
#
loop_
_entity.id
_entity.type
_entity.pdbx_description
1 polymer ?
#
loop_
_entity_poly.entity_id
_entity_poly.type
_entity_poly.pdbx_seq_one_letter_code
_entity_poly.pdbx_strand_id
1 'polypeptide(L)'
;MAATMTKKDLVLNGVFVSDIVGCRSMISQLRWCFAFVLVTVSLCRGDEGYELEEFLKREYSLTKPYQGLGSSSSSHWDLMGTAMITTDHVRLTPDLQSRQGAVWSRIPCYLRDWELHIHFKIHGQGKKNLNGDGMALWYTKERMQIGPVFGNMDFFTGLGVFVDTYPNEDKHQERVFPYVSAMVGNGSVKYDHERDGRPTELGGCTAIVRNLNHDTFLMVRYVRRRLTVMINIEGKQDWRDCLDMPGVRLPQGYFFGVSSLTGDLSDNHDLVSLKLYQLTVQRSEKEEEEEQEEITIPSVDNMELRSVEVQDEGMSGLTLFFTILFSLLGCFLLAVIGIVLYSRWKENSRKRFY
;
A
#
# COMPACT_ATOMS: atom_id res chain seq x y z
N MET A 1 3.57 -81.57 -75.53
CA MET A 1 4.19 -82.50 -74.57
C MET A 1 3.62 -82.21 -73.20
N ALA A 2 3.02 -83.22 -72.58
CA ALA A 2 2.41 -83.16 -71.24
C ALA A 2 3.42 -83.55 -70.15
N ALA A 3 3.24 -83.00 -68.94
CA ALA A 3 3.54 -83.60 -67.61
C ALA A 3 3.36 -82.51 -66.51
N THR A 4 2.23 -82.48 -65.77
CA THR A 4 1.99 -82.99 -64.38
C THR A 4 2.68 -82.17 -63.26
N MET A 5 1.98 -81.42 -62.38
CA MET A 5 1.06 -81.74 -61.24
C MET A 5 1.70 -81.69 -59.83
N THR A 6 1.32 -80.66 -59.05
CA THR A 6 0.82 -80.64 -57.64
C THR A 6 1.67 -80.90 -56.37
N LYS A 7 1.23 -80.18 -55.30
CA LYS A 7 1.34 -80.31 -53.81
C LYS A 7 2.63 -79.80 -53.16
N LYS A 8 2.62 -78.69 -52.40
CA LYS A 8 2.00 -78.36 -51.08
C LYS A 8 2.93 -78.64 -49.89
N ASP A 9 3.13 -77.58 -49.11
CA ASP A 9 3.19 -77.52 -47.64
C ASP A 9 4.31 -78.27 -46.91
N LEU A 10 5.34 -77.52 -46.48
CA LEU A 10 5.66 -77.35 -45.06
C LEU A 10 6.72 -76.23 -44.91
N VAL A 11 6.73 -75.58 -43.74
CA VAL A 11 7.65 -74.49 -43.31
C VAL A 11 7.19 -73.05 -43.66
N LEU A 12 5.91 -72.75 -43.43
CA LEU A 12 5.50 -71.44 -42.90
C LEU A 12 5.16 -71.68 -41.43
N ASN A 13 5.99 -71.20 -40.50
CA ASN A 13 5.65 -70.86 -39.09
C ASN A 13 6.87 -70.51 -38.21
N GLY A 14 8.05 -70.23 -38.78
CA GLY A 14 9.25 -69.91 -37.99
C GLY A 14 9.69 -68.43 -37.94
N VAL A 15 9.24 -67.59 -38.88
CA VAL A 15 9.87 -66.27 -39.10
C VAL A 15 9.00 -65.09 -38.64
N PHE A 16 7.69 -65.27 -38.46
CA PHE A 16 6.79 -64.15 -38.09
C PHE A 16 6.68 -63.84 -36.60
N VAL A 17 7.31 -64.64 -35.71
CA VAL A 17 7.19 -64.44 -34.25
C VAL A 17 8.31 -63.54 -33.69
N SER A 18 9.44 -63.39 -34.38
CA SER A 18 10.55 -62.55 -33.88
C SER A 18 10.32 -61.05 -34.12
N ASP A 19 9.71 -60.68 -35.25
CA ASP A 19 9.49 -59.26 -35.61
C ASP A 19 8.35 -58.59 -34.84
N ILE A 20 7.36 -59.36 -34.37
CA ILE A 20 6.24 -58.83 -33.56
C ILE A 20 6.69 -58.58 -32.12
N VAL A 21 7.61 -59.40 -31.59
CA VAL A 21 8.16 -59.23 -30.22
C VAL A 21 9.10 -58.01 -30.17
N GLY A 22 9.92 -57.80 -31.20
CA GLY A 22 10.75 -56.60 -31.33
C GLY A 22 9.92 -55.30 -31.42
N CYS A 23 8.85 -55.31 -32.21
CA CYS A 23 7.99 -54.14 -32.38
C CYS A 23 7.16 -53.80 -31.12
N ARG A 24 6.67 -54.82 -30.39
CA ARG A 24 6.01 -54.62 -29.08
C ARG A 24 6.96 -54.09 -28.01
N SER A 25 8.21 -54.56 -28.00
CA SER A 25 9.26 -54.05 -27.12
C SER A 25 9.57 -52.57 -27.42
N MET A 26 9.69 -52.22 -28.70
CA MET A 26 9.98 -50.86 -29.13
C MET A 26 8.84 -49.87 -28.79
N ILE A 27 7.58 -50.27 -28.96
CA ILE A 27 6.41 -49.44 -28.59
C ILE A 27 6.28 -49.31 -27.06
N SER A 28 6.61 -50.38 -26.31
CA SER A 28 6.66 -50.33 -24.84
C SER A 28 7.72 -49.35 -24.37
N GLN A 29 8.95 -49.43 -24.90
CA GLN A 29 10.02 -48.50 -24.55
C GLN A 29 9.68 -47.06 -24.93
N LEU A 30 9.04 -46.84 -26.08
CA LEU A 30 8.60 -45.49 -26.48
C LEU A 30 7.54 -44.94 -25.53
N ARG A 31 6.61 -45.77 -25.03
CA ARG A 31 5.62 -45.38 -24.01
C ARG A 31 6.27 -45.04 -22.67
N TRP A 32 7.26 -45.82 -22.23
CA TRP A 32 8.02 -45.53 -21.02
C TRP A 32 8.87 -44.27 -21.15
N CYS A 33 9.48 -44.02 -22.32
CA CYS A 33 10.16 -42.76 -22.62
C CYS A 33 9.17 -41.58 -22.62
N PHE A 34 7.99 -41.71 -23.21
CA PHE A 34 6.98 -40.66 -23.23
C PHE A 34 6.43 -40.37 -21.83
N ALA A 35 6.19 -41.41 -21.03
CA ALA A 35 5.78 -41.27 -19.63
C ALA A 35 6.89 -40.64 -18.79
N PHE A 36 8.16 -41.02 -19.00
CA PHE A 36 9.30 -40.42 -18.33
C PHE A 36 9.46 -38.95 -18.71
N VAL A 37 9.33 -38.61 -19.99
CA VAL A 37 9.34 -37.21 -20.47
C VAL A 37 8.20 -36.42 -19.83
N LEU A 38 6.96 -36.94 -19.81
CA LEU A 38 5.81 -36.29 -19.17
C LEU A 38 6.01 -36.10 -17.66
N VAL A 39 6.62 -37.08 -16.96
CA VAL A 39 6.94 -36.98 -15.53
C VAL A 39 8.05 -35.96 -15.30
N THR A 40 9.10 -35.92 -16.12
CA THR A 40 10.17 -34.92 -16.02
C THR A 40 9.67 -33.51 -16.36
N VAL A 41 8.75 -33.37 -17.31
CA VAL A 41 8.12 -32.08 -17.63
C VAL A 41 7.18 -31.63 -16.50
N SER A 42 6.52 -32.57 -15.82
CA SER A 42 5.67 -32.27 -14.66
C SER A 42 6.48 -31.89 -13.40
N LEU A 43 7.69 -32.44 -13.26
CA LEU A 43 8.66 -32.09 -12.22
C LEU A 43 9.43 -30.79 -12.54
N CYS A 44 9.47 -30.38 -13.81
CA CYS A 44 9.92 -29.06 -14.26
C CYS A 44 8.81 -28.00 -14.20
N ARG A 45 7.84 -28.13 -13.30
CA ARG A 45 7.22 -26.92 -12.74
C ARG A 45 8.31 -26.21 -11.94
N GLY A 46 9.10 -25.42 -12.66
CA GLY A 46 9.92 -24.39 -12.05
C GLY A 46 9.02 -23.64 -11.09
N ASP A 47 9.52 -23.48 -9.87
CA ASP A 47 9.10 -22.40 -9.01
C ASP A 47 9.10 -21.15 -9.89
N GLU A 48 7.92 -20.65 -10.28
CA GLU A 48 7.80 -19.31 -10.89
C GLU A 48 8.10 -18.32 -9.76
N GLY A 49 9.37 -18.26 -9.37
CA GLY A 49 9.93 -17.08 -8.74
C GLY A 49 9.81 -16.00 -9.79
N TYR A 50 8.70 -15.26 -9.77
CA TYR A 50 8.53 -14.05 -10.55
C TYR A 50 9.74 -13.17 -10.25
N GLU A 51 10.66 -13.08 -11.20
CA GLU A 51 11.82 -12.19 -11.12
C GLU A 51 11.26 -10.77 -11.20
N LEU A 52 11.03 -10.18 -10.03
CA LEU A 52 10.45 -8.86 -9.89
C LEU A 52 11.48 -7.85 -10.41
N GLU A 53 11.28 -7.33 -11.61
CA GLU A 53 12.14 -6.26 -12.13
C GLU A 53 11.89 -4.98 -11.33
N GLU A 54 12.90 -4.58 -10.56
CA GLU A 54 12.90 -3.39 -9.71
C GLU A 54 13.51 -2.19 -10.43
N PHE A 55 12.71 -1.14 -10.67
CA PHE A 55 13.17 0.08 -11.33
C PHE A 55 13.23 1.26 -10.37
N LEU A 56 14.45 1.72 -10.04
CA LEU A 56 14.64 2.88 -9.16
C LEU A 56 14.03 4.17 -9.78
N LYS A 57 13.12 4.80 -9.04
CA LYS A 57 12.52 6.10 -9.36
C LYS A 57 13.23 7.22 -8.62
N ARG A 58 14.10 7.94 -9.34
CA ARG A 58 14.94 9.00 -8.75
C ARG A 58 14.12 10.17 -8.20
N GLU A 59 13.02 10.51 -8.86
CA GLU A 59 12.12 11.60 -8.51
C GLU A 59 11.43 11.40 -7.15
N TYR A 60 11.28 10.14 -6.72
CA TYR A 60 10.74 9.77 -5.40
C TYR A 60 11.82 9.18 -4.48
N SER A 61 13.10 9.36 -4.81
CA SER A 61 14.21 8.89 -3.99
C SER A 61 15.00 10.05 -3.42
N LEU A 62 15.46 9.90 -2.18
CA LEU A 62 16.36 10.82 -1.50
C LEU A 62 17.65 10.09 -1.14
N THR A 63 18.74 10.48 -1.79
CA THR A 63 20.05 9.86 -1.60
C THR A 63 21.14 10.93 -1.56
N LYS A 64 22.26 10.63 -0.88
CA LYS A 64 23.44 11.50 -0.89
C LYS A 64 23.89 11.79 -2.34
N PRO A 65 24.31 13.02 -2.68
CA PRO A 65 24.58 14.15 -1.77
C PRO A 65 23.36 15.08 -1.53
N TYR A 66 22.12 14.58 -1.63
CA TYR A 66 20.88 15.34 -1.38
C TYR A 66 20.74 16.61 -2.23
N GLN A 67 21.06 16.49 -3.52
CA GLN A 67 21.20 17.62 -4.44
C GLN A 67 19.99 18.56 -4.41
N GLY A 68 20.23 19.83 -4.03
CA GLY A 68 19.24 20.91 -4.04
C GLY A 68 18.28 20.95 -2.84
N LEU A 69 18.31 19.95 -1.95
CA LEU A 69 17.47 19.96 -0.75
C LEU A 69 17.78 21.20 0.11
N GLY A 70 16.74 21.87 0.61
CA GLY A 70 16.86 23.05 1.48
C GLY A 70 17.33 24.36 0.83
N SER A 71 17.73 24.36 -0.44
CA SER A 71 18.31 25.55 -1.09
C SER A 71 17.78 25.82 -2.50
N SER A 72 17.35 24.79 -3.21
CA SER A 72 16.88 24.91 -4.59
C SER A 72 15.38 24.66 -4.71
N SER A 73 14.70 25.53 -5.46
CA SER A 73 13.35 25.26 -5.95
C SER A 73 13.28 24.07 -6.90
N SER A 74 14.41 23.57 -7.41
CA SER A 74 14.46 22.37 -8.27
C SER A 74 14.49 21.05 -7.50
N SER A 75 14.62 21.06 -6.16
CA SER A 75 14.59 19.84 -5.36
C SER A 75 13.23 19.14 -5.48
N HIS A 76 13.23 17.81 -5.57
CA HIS A 76 12.00 17.01 -5.48
C HIS A 76 11.53 16.80 -4.03
N TRP A 77 12.28 17.34 -3.06
CA TRP A 77 12.05 17.16 -1.64
C TRP A 77 12.12 18.50 -0.90
N ASP A 78 11.30 18.64 0.15
CA ASP A 78 11.24 19.75 1.08
C ASP A 78 11.62 19.32 2.49
N LEU A 79 12.29 20.21 3.23
CA LEU A 79 12.51 20.07 4.66
C LEU A 79 11.47 20.85 5.44
N MET A 80 11.09 20.32 6.59
CA MET A 80 10.15 20.92 7.53
C MET A 80 10.72 20.88 8.94
N GLY A 81 10.39 21.91 9.73
CA GLY A 81 10.72 21.97 11.15
C GLY A 81 12.23 22.06 11.38
N THR A 82 12.74 21.23 12.28
CA THR A 82 14.14 21.22 12.72
C THR A 82 15.05 20.32 11.88
N ALA A 83 14.53 19.75 10.80
CA ALA A 83 15.27 18.87 9.94
C ALA A 83 16.42 19.62 9.24
N MET A 84 17.61 19.02 9.23
CA MET A 84 18.81 19.60 8.63
C MET A 84 19.60 18.58 7.82
N ILE A 85 20.35 19.07 6.85
CA ILE A 85 21.11 18.24 5.91
C ILE A 85 22.57 18.22 6.36
N THR A 86 23.17 17.03 6.31
CA THR A 86 24.62 16.84 6.42
C THR A 86 25.14 16.18 5.15
N THR A 87 26.45 15.92 5.09
CA THR A 87 27.07 15.20 3.97
C THR A 87 26.59 13.75 3.86
N ASP A 88 26.21 13.14 4.98
CA ASP A 88 26.01 11.70 5.09
C ASP A 88 24.55 11.30 5.32
N HIS A 89 23.74 12.22 5.87
CA HIS A 89 22.34 11.99 6.20
C HIS A 89 21.53 13.29 6.31
N VAL A 90 20.21 13.16 6.26
CA VAL A 90 19.26 14.19 6.70
C VAL A 90 18.88 13.90 8.15
N ARG A 91 19.24 14.78 9.07
CA ARG A 91 18.83 14.68 10.48
C ARG A 91 17.44 15.27 10.63
N LEU A 92 16.45 14.44 10.98
CA LEU A 92 15.07 14.88 11.19
C LEU A 92 14.93 15.60 12.52
N THR A 93 15.44 15.00 13.59
CA THR A 93 15.51 15.61 14.93
C THR A 93 16.88 15.33 15.54
N PRO A 94 17.50 16.31 16.23
CA PRO A 94 18.66 16.07 17.05
C PRO A 94 18.28 15.47 18.41
N ASP A 95 19.27 14.93 19.13
CA ASP A 95 19.15 14.50 20.53
C ASP A 95 18.99 15.72 21.47
N LEU A 96 17.86 16.41 21.30
CA LEU A 96 17.38 17.54 22.06
C LEU A 96 15.86 17.37 22.21
N GLN A 97 15.34 17.75 23.38
CA GLN A 97 13.91 17.70 23.68
C GLN A 97 13.09 18.66 22.81
N SER A 98 11.81 18.34 22.65
CA SER A 98 10.81 19.18 21.98
C SER A 98 11.18 19.60 20.56
N ARG A 99 11.67 18.65 19.76
CA ARG A 99 12.02 18.86 18.35
C ARG A 99 11.07 18.10 17.46
N GLN A 100 10.75 18.69 16.33
CA GLN A 100 9.95 18.08 15.27
C GLN A 100 10.60 18.42 13.95
N GLY A 101 10.75 17.44 13.08
CA GLY A 101 11.32 17.67 11.76
C GLY A 101 10.88 16.60 10.79
N ALA A 102 10.79 16.97 9.53
CA ALA A 102 10.41 16.07 8.47
C ALA A 102 11.08 16.42 7.15
N VAL A 103 11.06 15.45 6.25
CA VAL A 103 11.37 15.63 4.84
C VAL A 103 10.23 15.05 4.01
N TRP A 104 9.76 15.79 3.02
CA TRP A 104 8.58 15.43 2.22
C TRP A 104 8.88 15.55 0.74
N SER A 105 8.39 14.59 -0.05
CA SER A 105 8.40 14.70 -1.50
C SER A 105 7.49 15.85 -1.95
N ARG A 106 7.85 16.49 -3.07
CA ARG A 106 7.04 17.51 -3.75
C ARG A 106 6.16 16.93 -4.84
N ILE A 107 6.55 15.76 -5.36
CA ILE A 107 5.87 15.11 -6.47
C ILE A 107 4.97 14.02 -5.90
N PRO A 108 3.67 14.01 -6.24
CA PRO A 108 2.77 12.93 -5.86
C PRO A 108 3.10 11.66 -6.64
N CYS A 109 3.04 10.50 -5.99
CA CYS A 109 3.38 9.22 -6.57
C CYS A 109 2.14 8.52 -7.17
N TYR A 110 2.23 8.17 -8.45
CA TYR A 110 1.18 7.45 -9.19
C TYR A 110 1.57 6.00 -9.51
N LEU A 111 2.51 5.42 -8.76
CA LEU A 111 2.87 4.01 -8.92
C LEU A 111 1.82 3.13 -8.27
N ARG A 112 1.40 2.08 -8.99
CA ARG A 112 0.48 1.05 -8.48
C ARG A 112 1.19 0.08 -7.54
N ASP A 113 2.32 -0.43 -8.01
CA ASP A 113 3.15 -1.37 -7.28
C ASP A 113 4.52 -0.74 -7.04
N TRP A 114 4.90 -0.68 -5.77
CA TRP A 114 6.12 -0.03 -5.38
C TRP A 114 6.74 -0.67 -4.15
N GLU A 115 8.03 -0.46 -4.05
CA GLU A 115 8.83 -0.88 -2.92
C GLU A 115 9.71 0.27 -2.47
N LEU A 116 9.63 0.61 -1.21
CA LEU A 116 10.37 1.70 -0.61
C LEU A 116 11.42 1.14 0.34
N HIS A 117 12.69 1.44 0.07
CA HIS A 117 13.81 1.11 0.95
C HIS A 117 14.23 2.35 1.73
N ILE A 118 14.29 2.22 3.04
CA ILE A 118 14.65 3.28 3.95
C ILE A 118 15.89 2.82 4.71
N HIS A 119 16.98 3.58 4.57
CA HIS A 119 18.18 3.46 5.37
C HIS A 119 18.16 4.61 6.38
N PHE A 120 18.03 4.26 7.65
CA PHE A 120 17.92 5.22 8.74
C PHE A 120 18.89 4.86 9.86
N LYS A 121 18.99 5.72 10.87
CA LYS A 121 19.70 5.45 12.12
C LYS A 121 19.04 6.20 13.27
N ILE A 122 18.82 5.50 14.38
CA ILE A 122 18.35 6.09 15.63
C ILE A 122 19.45 5.93 16.67
N HIS A 123 19.94 7.03 17.23
CA HIS A 123 21.02 7.01 18.21
C HIS A 123 21.02 8.21 19.15
N GLY A 124 21.48 8.03 20.37
CA GLY A 124 21.51 9.11 21.35
C GLY A 124 22.23 8.75 22.64
N GLN A 125 22.43 9.74 23.50
CA GLN A 125 23.21 9.61 24.73
C GLN A 125 22.38 9.10 25.92
N GLY A 126 21.04 9.10 25.78
CA GLY A 126 20.11 8.59 26.78
C GLY A 126 20.46 7.16 27.21
N LYS A 127 20.68 6.96 28.51
CA LYS A 127 20.97 5.64 29.09
C LYS A 127 19.68 4.82 29.21
N LYS A 128 19.77 3.51 28.96
CA LYS A 128 18.64 2.57 29.04
C LYS A 128 17.49 3.00 28.11
N ASN A 129 16.28 3.15 28.66
CA ASN A 129 15.03 3.47 27.94
C ASN A 129 14.63 4.96 28.07
N LEU A 130 15.58 5.83 28.46
CA LEU A 130 15.35 7.27 28.51
C LEU A 130 15.64 7.88 27.13
N ASN A 131 14.84 7.49 26.15
CA ASN A 131 14.93 7.90 24.75
C ASN A 131 13.53 8.00 24.15
N GLY A 132 13.37 8.79 23.10
CA GLY A 132 12.07 8.94 22.44
C GLY A 132 12.04 10.02 21.36
N ASP A 133 10.95 10.13 20.60
CA ASP A 133 9.81 9.18 20.62
C ASP A 133 9.94 8.16 19.49
N GLY A 134 10.50 8.58 18.35
CA GLY A 134 10.83 7.70 17.24
C GLY A 134 10.75 8.43 15.91
N MET A 135 10.47 7.68 14.84
CA MET A 135 10.25 8.24 13.51
C MET A 135 9.10 7.55 12.79
N ALA A 136 8.53 8.24 11.81
CA ALA A 136 7.45 7.72 10.99
C ALA A 136 7.75 7.93 9.51
N LEU A 137 7.42 6.91 8.73
CA LEU A 137 7.35 6.95 7.27
C LEU A 137 5.90 7.16 6.84
N TRP A 138 5.72 7.95 5.80
CA TRP A 138 4.42 8.37 5.32
C TRP A 138 4.26 8.12 3.83
N TYR A 139 3.06 7.70 3.47
CA TYR A 139 2.49 7.83 2.12
C TYR A 139 1.09 8.44 2.27
N THR A 140 0.99 9.77 2.21
CA THR A 140 -0.21 10.52 2.64
C THR A 140 -0.62 11.60 1.65
N LYS A 141 -1.91 11.95 1.67
CA LYS A 141 -2.48 13.05 0.88
C LYS A 141 -1.92 14.39 1.31
N GLU A 142 -1.92 14.62 2.62
CA GLU A 142 -1.37 15.83 3.22
C GLU A 142 0.16 15.70 3.34
N ARG A 143 0.86 16.82 3.18
CA ARG A 143 2.30 16.95 3.40
C ARG A 143 2.60 18.29 4.06
N MET A 144 3.78 18.42 4.64
CA MET A 144 4.25 19.68 5.23
C MET A 144 3.34 20.23 6.35
N GLN A 145 2.73 19.33 7.14
CA GLN A 145 1.93 19.69 8.30
C GLN A 145 2.61 19.19 9.57
N ILE A 146 2.87 20.09 10.51
CA ILE A 146 3.44 19.75 11.82
C ILE A 146 2.33 19.20 12.72
N GLY A 147 2.64 18.18 13.52
CA GLY A 147 1.69 17.66 14.48
C GLY A 147 2.25 16.61 15.43
N PRO A 148 1.38 16.03 16.28
CA PRO A 148 1.80 15.19 17.39
C PRO A 148 2.21 13.77 16.97
N VAL A 149 1.89 13.32 15.75
CA VAL A 149 2.14 11.95 15.32
C VAL A 149 3.53 11.86 14.70
N PHE A 150 4.54 11.61 15.54
CA PHE A 150 5.96 11.59 15.13
C PHE A 150 6.37 12.81 14.29
N GLY A 151 5.80 13.98 14.58
CA GLY A 151 6.09 15.24 13.89
C GLY A 151 5.19 15.56 12.69
N ASN A 152 4.23 14.69 12.36
CA ASN A 152 3.20 14.93 11.34
C ASN A 152 1.83 15.20 11.98
N MET A 153 0.89 15.74 11.19
CA MET A 153 -0.49 15.95 11.61
C MET A 153 -1.19 14.66 12.05
N ASP A 154 -2.05 14.78 13.05
CA ASP A 154 -3.03 13.75 13.40
C ASP A 154 -4.17 13.74 12.36
N PHE A 155 -4.98 12.68 12.35
CA PHE A 155 -6.06 12.49 11.37
C PHE A 155 -5.55 12.56 9.92
N PHE A 156 -4.41 11.93 9.65
CA PHE A 156 -3.83 11.89 8.30
C PHE A 156 -4.65 10.99 7.36
N THR A 157 -4.57 11.26 6.06
CA THR A 157 -5.16 10.41 5.03
C THR A 157 -4.07 9.66 4.27
N GLY A 158 -3.91 8.36 4.51
CA GLY A 158 -2.94 7.50 3.84
C GLY A 158 -2.36 6.41 4.73
N LEU A 159 -1.09 6.07 4.51
CA LEU A 159 -0.34 5.09 5.28
C LEU A 159 0.70 5.77 6.16
N GLY A 160 0.76 5.37 7.43
CA GLY A 160 1.86 5.63 8.35
C GLY A 160 2.54 4.31 8.76
N VAL A 161 3.87 4.27 8.71
CA VAL A 161 4.69 3.19 9.28
C VAL A 161 5.57 3.80 10.36
N PHE A 162 5.37 3.37 11.60
CA PHE A 162 5.98 3.96 12.79
C PHE A 162 7.12 3.08 13.27
N VAL A 163 8.25 3.71 13.60
CA VAL A 163 9.37 3.10 14.33
C VAL A 163 9.36 3.76 15.72
N ASP A 164 8.60 3.16 16.63
CA ASP A 164 8.38 3.70 17.97
C ASP A 164 9.46 3.19 18.92
N THR A 165 10.12 4.10 19.63
CA THR A 165 11.23 3.77 20.53
C THR A 165 10.90 3.88 22.01
N TYR A 166 9.71 4.37 22.34
CA TYR A 166 9.32 4.64 23.72
C TYR A 166 7.94 4.03 24.03
N PRO A 167 7.83 3.17 25.05
CA PRO A 167 6.52 2.67 25.48
C PRO A 167 5.78 3.74 26.30
N ASN A 168 4.69 4.29 25.75
CA ASN A 168 3.81 5.23 26.45
C ASN A 168 2.79 4.51 27.36
N GLU A 169 2.39 3.27 27.04
CA GLU A 169 1.42 2.51 27.85
C GLU A 169 2.09 1.89 29.10
N ASP A 170 1.82 2.44 30.28
CA ASP A 170 2.41 2.01 31.57
C ASP A 170 1.98 0.61 32.05
N LYS A 171 0.91 0.03 31.48
CA LYS A 171 0.30 -1.20 31.98
C LYS A 171 0.03 -2.18 30.84
N HIS A 172 0.58 -3.38 31.00
CA HIS A 172 0.50 -4.55 30.10
C HIS A 172 1.63 -4.63 29.05
N GLN A 173 2.74 -5.24 29.48
CA GLN A 173 3.91 -5.60 28.67
C GLN A 173 3.58 -6.68 27.60
N GLU A 174 2.69 -6.41 26.66
CA GLU A 174 2.50 -7.30 25.50
C GLU A 174 3.52 -7.01 24.40
N ARG A 175 3.94 -5.74 24.25
CA ARG A 175 4.92 -5.32 23.23
C ARG A 175 6.29 -5.04 23.85
N VAL A 176 7.35 -5.39 23.11
CA VAL A 176 8.74 -5.06 23.45
C VAL A 176 9.20 -3.96 22.50
N PHE A 177 9.66 -2.85 23.08
CA PHE A 177 10.13 -1.67 22.35
C PHE A 177 11.65 -1.67 22.17
N PRO A 178 12.18 -1.05 21.09
CA PRO A 178 11.44 -0.36 20.03
C PRO A 178 10.57 -1.29 19.16
N TYR A 179 9.48 -0.77 18.62
CA TYR A 179 8.44 -1.51 17.94
C TYR A 179 8.07 -0.83 16.61
N VAL A 180 8.02 -1.60 15.53
CA VAL A 180 7.59 -1.13 14.21
C VAL A 180 6.14 -1.51 14.02
N SER A 181 5.29 -0.56 13.66
CA SER A 181 3.86 -0.79 13.38
C SER A 181 3.40 -0.01 12.16
N ALA A 182 2.23 -0.37 11.60
CA ALA A 182 1.61 0.39 10.52
C ALA A 182 0.15 0.72 10.82
N MET A 183 -0.30 1.84 10.25
CA MET A 183 -1.68 2.33 10.36
C MET A 183 -2.13 2.93 9.03
N VAL A 184 -3.37 2.63 8.64
CA VAL A 184 -4.05 3.32 7.54
C VAL A 184 -5.04 4.33 8.13
N GLY A 185 -4.86 5.59 7.75
CA GLY A 185 -5.72 6.70 8.13
C GLY A 185 -6.62 7.13 6.96
N ASN A 186 -7.90 7.33 7.22
CA ASN A 186 -8.88 7.84 6.24
C ASN A 186 -9.20 9.33 6.46
N GLY A 187 -8.42 10.03 7.29
CA GLY A 187 -8.69 11.41 7.71
C GLY A 187 -9.64 11.58 8.90
N SER A 188 -10.21 10.48 9.44
CA SER A 188 -11.13 10.51 10.58
C SER A 188 -10.62 9.78 11.81
N VAL A 189 -9.63 8.89 11.64
CA VAL A 189 -9.09 8.07 12.72
C VAL A 189 -7.88 8.77 13.34
N LYS A 190 -7.93 8.96 14.66
CA LYS A 190 -6.84 9.52 15.46
C LYS A 190 -5.75 8.49 15.74
N TYR A 191 -4.48 8.91 15.72
CA TYR A 191 -3.39 8.15 16.31
C TYR A 191 -3.40 8.30 17.84
N ASP A 192 -3.56 7.20 18.56
CA ASP A 192 -3.57 7.19 20.03
C ASP A 192 -2.15 7.08 20.59
N HIS A 193 -1.49 8.22 20.79
CA HIS A 193 -0.11 8.27 21.31
C HIS A 193 0.03 7.71 22.73
N GLU A 194 -1.02 7.77 23.57
CA GLU A 194 -0.96 7.22 24.94
C GLU A 194 -0.91 5.68 24.96
N ARG A 195 -1.33 5.04 23.85
CA ARG A 195 -1.34 3.58 23.67
C ARG A 195 -0.52 3.13 22.47
N ASP A 196 0.46 3.94 22.06
CA ASP A 196 1.37 3.66 20.93
C ASP A 196 0.62 3.19 19.66
N GLY A 197 -0.50 3.84 19.33
CA GLY A 197 -1.32 3.55 18.15
C GLY A 197 -2.04 2.19 18.14
N ARG A 198 -2.01 1.42 19.25
CA ARG A 198 -2.54 0.05 19.35
C ARG A 198 -3.98 -0.13 18.85
N PRO A 199 -4.94 0.79 19.13
CA PRO A 199 -6.34 0.59 18.69
C PRO A 199 -6.52 0.58 17.17
N THR A 200 -5.56 1.10 16.42
CA THR A 200 -5.64 1.35 14.97
C THR A 200 -4.46 0.72 14.23
N GLU A 201 -3.70 -0.13 14.91
CA GLU A 201 -2.55 -0.86 14.38
C GLU A 201 -3.03 -1.98 13.44
N LEU A 202 -2.42 -2.07 12.25
CA LEU A 202 -2.61 -3.20 11.33
C LEU A 202 -1.82 -4.44 11.76
N GLY A 203 -0.69 -4.19 12.43
CA GLY A 203 0.23 -5.16 12.99
C GLY A 203 1.64 -4.56 13.03
N GLY A 204 2.59 -5.36 13.51
CA GLY A 204 3.94 -4.88 13.73
C GLY A 204 4.88 -5.93 14.32
N CYS A 205 6.10 -5.49 14.63
CA CYS A 205 7.12 -6.34 15.22
C CYS A 205 8.10 -5.55 16.11
N THR A 206 8.67 -6.21 17.12
CA THR A 206 9.80 -5.67 17.87
C THR A 206 11.01 -5.48 16.96
N ALA A 207 11.69 -4.34 17.04
CA ALA A 207 12.88 -4.02 16.24
C ALA A 207 13.89 -3.23 17.07
N ILE A 208 14.96 -3.87 17.56
CA ILE A 208 15.97 -3.20 18.40
C ILE A 208 16.91 -2.34 17.55
N VAL A 209 16.41 -1.21 17.04
CA VAL A 209 17.05 -0.35 16.03
C VAL A 209 18.01 0.71 16.62
N ARG A 210 17.94 0.96 17.93
CA ARG A 210 18.63 2.07 18.57
C ARG A 210 20.10 1.76 18.84
N ASN A 211 20.98 2.72 18.57
CA ASN A 211 22.42 2.67 18.88
C ASN A 211 23.16 1.46 18.26
N LEU A 212 22.67 0.96 17.12
CA LEU A 212 23.36 -0.08 16.36
C LEU A 212 24.62 0.49 15.68
N ASN A 213 25.66 -0.35 15.63
CA ASN A 213 26.96 -0.03 15.03
C ASN A 213 27.04 -0.38 13.53
N HIS A 214 25.95 -0.85 12.95
CA HIS A 214 25.80 -1.21 11.55
C HIS A 214 24.54 -0.54 10.99
N ASP A 215 24.35 -0.66 9.68
CA ASP A 215 23.24 -0.03 8.98
C ASP A 215 21.91 -0.68 9.31
N THR A 216 20.88 0.15 9.50
CA THR A 216 19.50 -0.29 9.73
C THR A 216 18.62 0.06 8.55
N PHE A 217 17.90 -0.95 8.04
CA PHE A 217 17.00 -0.80 6.91
C PHE A 217 15.57 -1.22 7.25
N LEU A 218 14.63 -0.50 6.66
CA LEU A 218 13.21 -0.81 6.63
C LEU A 218 12.79 -0.88 5.15
N MET A 219 12.05 -1.91 4.77
CA MET A 219 11.45 -2.04 3.46
C MET A 219 9.93 -2.02 3.61
N VAL A 220 9.26 -1.19 2.82
CA VAL A 220 7.80 -1.17 2.71
C VAL A 220 7.41 -1.47 1.28
N ARG A 221 6.72 -2.58 1.07
CA ARG A 221 6.27 -3.05 -0.24
C ARG A 221 4.75 -2.96 -0.30
N TYR A 222 4.24 -2.35 -1.36
CA TYR A 222 2.82 -2.33 -1.67
C TYR A 222 2.60 -2.91 -3.07
N VAL A 223 2.00 -4.11 -3.12
CA VAL A 223 1.77 -4.86 -4.36
C VAL A 223 0.42 -5.52 -4.29
N ARG A 224 -0.41 -5.41 -5.34
CA ARG A 224 -1.73 -6.06 -5.42
C ARG A 224 -2.58 -5.90 -4.14
N ARG A 225 -2.70 -4.67 -3.61
CA ARG A 225 -3.41 -4.36 -2.36
C ARG A 225 -2.88 -5.10 -1.12
N ARG A 226 -1.63 -5.54 -1.12
CA ARG A 226 -0.95 -6.16 0.02
C ARG A 226 0.19 -5.26 0.48
N LEU A 227 0.18 -4.93 1.76
CA LEU A 227 1.23 -4.15 2.42
C LEU A 227 2.15 -5.12 3.17
N THR A 228 3.43 -5.14 2.81
CA THR A 228 4.45 -5.93 3.51
C THR A 228 5.52 -4.98 4.05
N VAL A 229 5.89 -5.16 5.31
CA VAL A 229 6.99 -4.44 5.96
C VAL A 229 8.04 -5.44 6.40
N MET A 230 9.28 -5.20 6.02
CA MET A 230 10.43 -6.02 6.41
C MET A 230 11.52 -5.14 7.01
N ILE A 231 12.32 -5.70 7.91
CA ILE A 231 13.44 -5.00 8.53
C ILE A 231 14.74 -5.77 8.35
N ASN A 232 15.85 -5.04 8.28
CA ASN A 232 17.19 -5.59 8.31
C ASN A 232 18.03 -4.75 9.29
N ILE A 233 18.20 -5.32 10.49
CA ILE A 233 18.79 -4.65 11.66
C ILE A 233 19.81 -5.54 12.38
N GLU A 234 20.21 -6.66 11.78
CA GLU A 234 21.20 -7.58 12.35
C GLU A 234 22.59 -7.44 11.71
N GLY A 235 22.71 -6.59 10.68
CA GLY A 235 23.96 -6.41 9.92
C GLY A 235 24.34 -7.59 9.02
N LYS A 236 23.44 -8.56 8.83
CA LYS A 236 23.68 -9.79 8.04
C LYS A 236 23.17 -9.71 6.59
N GLN A 237 22.71 -8.53 6.14
CA GLN A 237 22.01 -8.36 4.86
C GLN A 237 20.79 -9.26 4.69
N ASP A 238 20.18 -9.67 5.81
CA ASP A 238 19.03 -10.57 5.82
C ASP A 238 17.76 -9.80 6.20
N TRP A 239 16.68 -10.00 5.45
CA TRP A 239 15.41 -9.34 5.66
C TRP A 239 14.51 -10.21 6.52
N ARG A 240 13.98 -9.63 7.59
CA ARG A 240 13.02 -10.27 8.48
C ARG A 240 11.64 -9.65 8.31
N ASP A 241 10.63 -10.50 8.13
CA ASP A 241 9.24 -10.09 8.08
C ASP A 241 8.81 -9.40 9.38
N CYS A 242 8.09 -8.29 9.22
CA CYS A 242 7.58 -7.49 10.33
C CYS A 242 6.04 -7.39 10.30
N LEU A 243 5.48 -7.07 9.15
CA LEU A 243 4.04 -6.97 8.92
C LEU A 243 3.73 -7.50 7.53
N ASP A 244 2.61 -8.22 7.40
CA ASP A 244 2.11 -8.64 6.10
C ASP A 244 0.58 -8.62 6.07
N MET A 245 0.02 -7.58 5.45
CA MET A 245 -1.39 -7.24 5.52
C MET A 245 -2.04 -7.20 4.12
N PRO A 246 -2.90 -8.17 3.75
CA PRO A 246 -3.71 -8.10 2.54
C PRO A 246 -4.88 -7.12 2.67
N GLY A 247 -5.47 -6.75 1.53
CA GLY A 247 -6.70 -5.95 1.49
C GLY A 247 -6.49 -4.46 1.79
N VAL A 248 -5.24 -3.98 1.81
CA VAL A 248 -4.92 -2.57 2.00
C VAL A 248 -5.17 -1.82 0.70
N ARG A 249 -6.07 -0.84 0.72
CA ARG A 249 -6.45 0.00 -0.42
C ARG A 249 -5.87 1.40 -0.21
N LEU A 250 -4.87 1.77 -1.01
CA LEU A 250 -4.24 3.09 -0.96
C LEU A 250 -4.50 3.86 -2.27
N PRO A 251 -4.99 5.10 -2.21
CA PRO A 251 -5.08 5.98 -3.36
C PRO A 251 -3.72 6.25 -4.00
N GLN A 252 -3.72 6.48 -5.31
CA GLN A 252 -2.58 7.06 -6.01
C GLN A 252 -2.55 8.58 -5.82
N GLY A 253 -1.42 9.19 -6.16
CA GLY A 253 -1.24 10.65 -6.12
C GLY A 253 -0.94 11.21 -4.74
N TYR A 254 -0.51 10.36 -3.79
CA TYR A 254 -0.09 10.79 -2.45
C TYR A 254 1.41 11.03 -2.39
N PHE A 255 1.88 11.62 -1.30
CA PHE A 255 3.27 12.04 -1.11
C PHE A 255 3.99 11.11 -0.15
N PHE A 256 5.23 10.78 -0.49
CA PHE A 256 6.15 10.18 0.47
C PHE A 256 6.73 11.23 1.42
N GLY A 257 6.90 10.85 2.68
CA GLY A 257 7.57 11.68 3.67
C GLY A 257 8.14 10.86 4.81
N VAL A 258 9.09 11.45 5.54
CA VAL A 258 9.63 10.87 6.77
C VAL A 258 9.70 11.97 7.80
N SER A 259 9.17 11.72 9.00
CA SER A 259 9.18 12.67 10.09
C SER A 259 9.66 12.04 11.39
N SER A 260 10.06 12.88 12.34
CA SER A 260 10.38 12.48 13.70
C SER A 260 9.99 13.57 14.69
N LEU A 261 9.74 13.16 15.93
CA LEU A 261 9.45 14.01 17.07
C LEU A 261 10.22 13.53 18.30
N THR A 262 10.68 14.49 19.09
CA THR A 262 11.23 14.28 20.44
C THR A 262 10.37 15.04 21.45
N GLY A 263 9.94 14.36 22.50
CA GLY A 263 9.19 14.94 23.62
C GLY A 263 10.12 15.39 24.75
N ASP A 264 9.82 14.92 25.96
CA ASP A 264 10.68 15.05 27.15
C ASP A 264 11.94 14.16 27.05
N LEU A 265 11.88 13.13 26.22
CA LEU A 265 13.02 12.31 25.85
C LEU A 265 13.43 12.64 24.42
N SER A 266 14.67 12.29 24.08
CA SER A 266 15.23 12.59 22.78
C SER A 266 16.16 11.48 22.29
N ASP A 267 16.31 11.45 20.97
CA ASP A 267 17.34 10.73 20.23
C ASP A 267 17.62 11.51 18.94
N ASN A 268 18.76 11.26 18.31
CA ASN A 268 18.97 11.65 16.93
C ASN A 268 18.22 10.69 16.01
N HIS A 269 17.46 11.24 15.07
CA HIS A 269 16.76 10.49 14.04
C HIS A 269 17.31 10.90 12.68
N ASP A 270 18.15 10.04 12.11
CA ASP A 270 18.90 10.32 10.89
C ASP A 270 18.36 9.45 9.74
N LEU A 271 18.00 10.10 8.62
CA LEU A 271 17.64 9.46 7.36
C LEU A 271 18.83 9.50 6.41
N VAL A 272 19.43 8.34 6.15
CA VAL A 272 20.59 8.22 5.26
C VAL A 272 20.13 8.12 3.80
N SER A 273 19.15 7.27 3.51
CA SER A 273 18.54 7.24 2.19
C SER A 273 17.10 6.73 2.20
N LEU A 274 16.36 7.16 1.19
CA LEU A 274 15.04 6.68 0.85
C LEU A 274 15.04 6.40 -0.66
N LYS A 275 14.75 5.17 -1.06
CA LYS A 275 14.77 4.74 -2.46
C LYS A 275 13.46 4.06 -2.81
N LEU A 276 12.78 4.58 -3.82
CA LEU A 276 11.55 3.99 -4.33
C LEU A 276 11.83 3.20 -5.60
N TYR A 277 11.38 1.96 -5.65
CA TYR A 277 11.42 1.10 -6.82
C TYR A 277 9.99 0.89 -7.32
N GLN A 278 9.80 1.06 -8.63
CA GLN A 278 8.61 0.55 -9.30
C GLN A 278 8.79 -0.94 -9.52
N LEU A 279 7.74 -1.69 -9.22
CA LEU A 279 7.72 -3.14 -9.42
C LEU A 279 6.90 -3.48 -10.66
N THR A 280 7.45 -4.29 -11.56
CA THR A 280 6.69 -4.82 -12.70
C THR A 280 5.96 -6.09 -12.28
N VAL A 281 4.65 -6.00 -12.14
CA VAL A 281 3.79 -7.10 -11.71
C VAL A 281 2.87 -7.50 -12.85
N GLN A 282 3.01 -8.74 -13.33
CA GLN A 282 2.09 -9.30 -14.31
C GLN A 282 0.72 -9.52 -13.68
N ARG A 283 -0.34 -9.11 -14.38
CA ARG A 283 -1.73 -9.22 -13.94
C ARG A 283 -2.56 -9.93 -14.99
N SER A 284 -3.61 -10.61 -14.54
CA SER A 284 -4.63 -11.10 -15.47
C SER A 284 -5.56 -9.96 -15.92
N GLU A 285 -6.20 -10.09 -17.08
CA GLU A 285 -7.15 -9.09 -17.58
C GLU A 285 -8.24 -8.75 -16.55
N LYS A 286 -8.70 -9.75 -15.79
CA LYS A 286 -9.68 -9.57 -14.72
C LYS A 286 -9.15 -8.71 -13.57
N GLU A 287 -7.90 -8.88 -13.18
CA GLU A 287 -7.27 -8.05 -12.14
C GLU A 287 -7.08 -6.61 -12.61
N GLU A 288 -6.80 -6.41 -13.91
CA GLU A 288 -6.73 -5.07 -14.48
C GLU A 288 -8.09 -4.37 -14.49
N GLU A 289 -9.18 -5.10 -14.77
CA GLU A 289 -10.55 -4.57 -14.68
C GLU A 289 -10.94 -4.18 -13.24
N GLU A 290 -10.63 -5.03 -12.25
CA GLU A 290 -10.88 -4.73 -10.83
C GLU A 290 -10.07 -3.52 -10.33
N GLU A 291 -8.88 -3.28 -10.88
CA GLU A 291 -8.03 -2.12 -10.55
C GLU A 291 -8.42 -0.82 -11.26
N GLN A 292 -9.35 -0.84 -12.22
CA GLN A 292 -9.86 0.40 -12.84
C GLN A 292 -10.69 1.24 -11.86
N GLU A 293 -11.20 0.66 -10.78
CA GLU A 293 -11.87 1.43 -9.73
C GLU A 293 -10.88 2.36 -9.02
N GLU A 294 -11.10 3.67 -9.18
CA GLU A 294 -10.31 4.68 -8.50
C GLU A 294 -10.53 4.62 -6.98
N ILE A 295 -9.49 4.26 -6.25
CA ILE A 295 -9.48 4.29 -4.78
C ILE A 295 -9.30 5.74 -4.35
N THR A 296 -10.35 6.34 -3.76
CA THR A 296 -10.33 7.73 -3.30
C THR A 296 -10.07 7.88 -1.80
N ILE A 297 -10.48 6.88 -1.01
CA ILE A 297 -10.34 6.85 0.45
C ILE A 297 -9.52 5.62 0.84
N PRO A 298 -8.45 5.78 1.64
CA PRO A 298 -7.70 4.66 2.18
C PRO A 298 -8.57 3.75 3.06
N SER A 299 -8.45 2.45 2.88
CA SER A 299 -9.16 1.46 3.70
C SER A 299 -8.42 0.13 3.77
N VAL A 300 -8.85 -0.74 4.68
CA VAL A 300 -8.36 -2.12 4.79
C VAL A 300 -9.56 -3.05 4.80
N ASP A 301 -9.59 -4.02 3.89
CA ASP A 301 -10.68 -4.98 3.79
C ASP A 301 -10.85 -5.75 5.11
N ASN A 302 -12.10 -5.95 5.55
CA ASN A 302 -12.45 -6.59 6.83
C ASN A 302 -11.98 -5.85 8.10
N MET A 303 -11.60 -4.58 8.00
CA MET A 303 -11.30 -3.73 9.15
C MET A 303 -12.16 -2.46 9.11
N GLU A 304 -12.99 -2.27 10.13
CA GLU A 304 -13.73 -1.03 10.30
C GLU A 304 -12.81 0.06 10.84
N LEU A 305 -12.18 0.80 9.94
CA LEU A 305 -11.64 2.12 10.29
C LEU A 305 -12.85 2.97 10.68
N ARG A 306 -13.00 3.29 11.98
CA ARG A 306 -14.11 4.12 12.50
C ARG A 306 -14.27 5.36 11.60
N SER A 307 -15.24 5.31 10.69
CA SER A 307 -15.67 6.46 9.91
C SER A 307 -16.38 7.37 10.89
N VAL A 308 -16.05 8.66 10.88
CA VAL A 308 -16.99 9.65 11.39
C VAL A 308 -18.26 9.45 10.57
N GLU A 309 -19.30 8.96 11.23
CA GLU A 309 -20.67 9.05 10.70
C GLU A 309 -20.87 10.55 10.49
N VAL A 310 -20.78 11.01 9.24
CA VAL A 310 -21.25 12.34 8.88
C VAL A 310 -22.73 12.28 9.17
N GLN A 311 -23.11 12.68 10.38
CA GLN A 311 -24.47 13.08 10.65
C GLN A 311 -24.68 14.25 9.70
N ASP A 312 -25.29 13.98 8.55
CA ASP A 312 -26.05 15.00 7.86
C ASP A 312 -26.93 15.60 8.95
N GLU A 313 -26.60 16.82 9.39
CA GLU A 313 -27.41 17.53 10.36
C GLU A 313 -28.79 17.66 9.71
N GLY A 314 -29.68 16.73 10.06
CA GLY A 314 -31.03 16.71 9.57
C GLY A 314 -31.60 18.10 9.81
N MET A 315 -32.11 18.72 8.74
CA MET A 315 -32.66 20.08 8.81
C MET A 315 -33.50 20.21 10.07
N SER A 316 -33.13 21.16 10.95
CA SER A 316 -33.85 21.39 12.21
C SER A 316 -35.37 21.38 11.96
N GLY A 317 -36.15 20.76 12.84
CA GLY A 317 -37.59 20.57 12.62
C GLY A 317 -38.33 21.88 12.30
N LEU A 318 -37.81 23.03 12.74
CA LEU A 318 -38.27 24.35 12.35
C LEU A 318 -37.99 24.65 10.87
N THR A 319 -36.78 24.40 10.40
CA THR A 319 -36.40 24.56 9.00
C THR A 319 -37.26 23.69 8.09
N LEU A 320 -37.50 22.43 8.48
CA LEU A 320 -38.35 21.49 7.73
C LEU A 320 -39.83 21.92 7.71
N PHE A 321 -40.33 22.48 8.82
CA PHE A 321 -41.68 23.05 8.88
C PHE A 321 -41.83 24.25 7.95
N PHE A 322 -40.88 25.20 7.98
CA PHE A 322 -40.94 26.39 7.13
C PHE A 322 -40.76 26.06 5.65
N THR A 323 -39.88 25.12 5.28
CA THR A 323 -39.73 24.72 3.88
C THR A 323 -41.01 24.09 3.31
N ILE A 324 -41.69 23.24 4.09
CA ILE A 324 -42.97 22.66 3.69
C ILE A 324 -44.06 23.73 3.59
N LEU A 325 -44.14 24.64 4.58
CA LEU A 325 -45.13 25.72 4.60
C LEU A 325 -44.99 26.66 3.39
N PHE A 326 -43.77 27.11 3.08
CA PHE A 326 -43.51 27.98 1.93
C PHE A 326 -43.73 27.27 0.60
N SER A 327 -43.42 25.97 0.51
CA SER A 327 -43.71 25.15 -0.67
C SER A 327 -45.21 25.05 -0.94
N LEU A 328 -46.02 24.77 0.09
CA LEU A 328 -47.48 24.70 -0.02
C LEU A 328 -48.10 26.05 -0.40
N LEU A 329 -47.63 27.14 0.21
CA LEU A 329 -48.05 28.50 -0.15
C LEU A 329 -47.68 28.84 -1.61
N GLY A 330 -46.49 28.46 -2.05
CA GLY A 330 -46.05 28.63 -3.44
C GLY A 330 -46.93 27.87 -4.43
N CYS A 331 -47.23 26.60 -4.14
CA CYS A 331 -48.13 25.77 -4.97
C CYS A 331 -49.55 26.33 -5.02
N PHE A 332 -50.08 26.82 -3.90
CA PHE A 332 -51.39 27.47 -3.86
C PHE A 332 -51.41 28.75 -4.71
N LEU A 333 -50.37 29.59 -4.60
CA LEU A 333 -50.25 30.81 -5.40
C LEU A 333 -50.20 30.48 -6.90
N LEU A 334 -49.43 29.47 -7.29
CA LEU A 334 -49.34 29.00 -8.68
C LEU A 334 -50.68 28.45 -9.20
N ALA A 335 -51.43 27.72 -8.38
CA ALA A 335 -52.75 27.24 -8.74
C ALA A 335 -53.74 28.40 -8.97
N VAL A 336 -53.74 29.40 -8.10
CA VAL A 336 -54.59 30.60 -8.23
C VAL A 336 -54.21 31.38 -9.50
N ILE A 337 -52.91 31.60 -9.74
CA ILE A 337 -52.44 32.26 -10.97
C ILE A 337 -52.86 31.45 -12.20
N GLY A 338 -52.71 30.12 -12.16
CA GLY A 338 -53.13 29.22 -13.23
C GLY A 338 -54.63 29.33 -13.52
N ILE A 339 -55.47 29.37 -12.49
CA ILE A 339 -56.93 29.53 -12.64
C ILE A 339 -57.28 30.90 -13.23
N VAL A 340 -56.62 31.97 -12.79
CA VAL A 340 -56.84 33.33 -13.31
C VAL A 340 -56.38 33.47 -14.76
N LEU A 341 -55.23 32.89 -15.11
CA LEU A 341 -54.75 32.86 -16.49
C LEU A 341 -55.67 32.02 -17.38
N TYR A 342 -56.14 30.87 -16.88
CA TYR A 342 -57.08 30.02 -17.60
C TYR A 342 -58.44 30.70 -17.82
N SER A 343 -58.97 31.41 -16.82
CA SER A 343 -60.23 32.15 -16.96
C SER A 343 -60.10 33.30 -17.95
N ARG A 344 -59.00 34.07 -17.89
CA ARG A 344 -58.69 35.13 -18.87
C ARG A 344 -58.51 34.57 -20.28
N TRP A 345 -57.81 33.44 -20.43
CA TRP A 345 -57.63 32.79 -21.72
C TRP A 345 -58.96 32.28 -22.32
N LYS A 346 -59.81 31.68 -21.49
CA LYS A 346 -61.16 31.22 -21.88
C LYS A 346 -62.05 32.37 -22.34
N GLU A 347 -61.97 33.52 -21.67
CA GLU A 347 -62.74 34.70 -22.04
C GLU A 347 -62.24 35.35 -23.35
N ASN A 348 -60.93 35.44 -23.54
CA ASN A 348 -60.34 35.94 -24.80
C ASN A 348 -60.59 34.99 -25.98
N SER A 349 -60.60 33.66 -25.76
CA SER A 349 -60.87 32.68 -26.81
C SER A 349 -62.33 32.71 -27.27
N ARG A 350 -63.27 33.08 -26.39
CA ARG A 350 -64.69 33.28 -26.74
C ARG A 350 -64.93 34.56 -27.56
N LYS A 351 -64.06 35.57 -27.46
CA LYS A 351 -64.16 36.84 -28.21
C LYS A 351 -63.59 36.80 -29.63
N ARG A 352 -63.02 35.67 -30.07
CA ARG A 352 -62.47 35.47 -31.43
C ARG A 352 -63.42 34.76 -32.41
N PHE A 353 -64.66 34.48 -32.01
CA PHE A 353 -65.67 33.76 -32.80
C PHE A 353 -66.92 34.58 -33.16
N TYR A 354 -66.79 35.92 -33.20
CA TYR A 354 -67.78 36.80 -33.82
C TYR A 354 -67.13 37.65 -34.89
#